data_AF-A0A535JRS3-F1
#
_entry.id   AF-A0A535JRS3-F1
#
_cell.length_a   1.000
_cell.length_b   1.000
_cell.length_c   1.000
_cell.angle_alpha   90.00
_cell.angle_beta   90.00
_cell.angle_gamma   90.00
#
_symmetry.space_group_name_H-M   'P 1'
#
loop_
_entity.id
_entity.type
_entity.pdbx_description
1 polymer ?
#
loop_
_entity_poly.entity_id
_entity_poly.type
_entity_poly.pdbx_seq_one_letter_code
_entity_poly.pdbx_strand_id
1 'polypeptide(L)'
;MALRTRSRRDRPQTRDRSSRKDGDQQQGGDRGAPSHSRRELAAEERFWPTPADDHIEEYPDRDHRDGQKWLDLAHLPSRSPQTTRVLLRSFGYAFAGVAYIVRTQQNARIELAIAVGAVALAAWLGLSPLEWAVLVITIALVVALEWINTSLELAVSLASPERHRSAKAAKDVAAACVLLGAITSIIVGLLLFAPRLVSRL
;
A
#
# COMPACT_ATOMS: atom_id res chain seq x y z
N MET A 1 -70.41 -30.77 27.28
CA MET A 1 -69.80 -29.50 27.67
C MET A 1 -69.46 -28.72 26.39
N ALA A 2 -70.48 -28.19 25.70
CA ALA A 2 -70.77 -26.75 25.54
C ALA A 2 -69.59 -25.98 24.89
N LEU A 3 -69.52 -25.86 23.56
CA LEU A 3 -70.22 -24.93 22.63
C LEU A 3 -69.49 -23.57 22.44
N ARG A 4 -69.13 -23.29 21.16
CA ARG A 4 -69.34 -22.03 20.40
C ARG A 4 -68.69 -20.73 20.98
N THR A 5 -68.25 -19.70 20.26
CA THR A 5 -68.50 -19.17 18.90
C THR A 5 -67.60 -17.93 18.68
N ARG A 6 -67.18 -17.73 17.42
CA ARG A 6 -67.14 -16.48 16.62
C ARG A 6 -67.03 -15.11 17.32
N SER A 7 -66.29 -14.19 16.68
CA SER A 7 -66.81 -12.97 15.99
C SER A 7 -65.84 -11.78 16.14
N ARG A 8 -65.10 -11.35 15.10
CA ARG A 8 -65.46 -10.41 14.01
C ARG A 8 -65.34 -8.92 14.39
N ARG A 9 -64.57 -8.17 13.58
CA ARG A 9 -64.63 -6.72 13.20
C ARG A 9 -63.18 -6.31 12.84
N ASP A 10 -62.74 -6.01 11.61
CA ASP A 10 -63.23 -5.21 10.47
C ASP A 10 -63.43 -3.70 10.72
N ARG A 11 -62.51 -2.91 10.10
CA ARG A 11 -62.66 -1.61 9.40
C ARG A 11 -62.56 -0.27 10.20
N PRO A 12 -62.41 0.92 9.54
CA PRO A 12 -61.18 1.49 8.93
C PRO A 12 -61.03 3.03 9.19
N GLN A 13 -60.05 3.69 8.51
CA GLN A 13 -60.10 5.10 8.02
C GLN A 13 -60.13 6.26 9.06
N THR A 14 -59.20 7.20 9.11
CA THR A 14 -58.95 8.38 8.22
C THR A 14 -57.88 9.22 8.97
N ARG A 15 -57.05 10.10 8.40
CA ARG A 15 -57.41 11.36 7.73
C ARG A 15 -56.13 12.03 7.24
N ASP A 16 -56.17 12.41 5.97
CA ASP A 16 -55.33 13.42 5.33
C ASP A 16 -55.63 14.82 5.92
N ARG A 17 -54.60 15.63 6.13
CA ARG A 17 -54.69 17.10 6.20
C ARG A 17 -53.38 17.73 5.72
N SER A 18 -53.35 18.01 4.42
CA SER A 18 -52.71 19.19 3.85
C SER A 18 -53.11 20.48 4.58
N SER A 19 -52.14 21.35 4.91
CA SER A 19 -52.08 22.75 4.40
C SER A 19 -51.31 23.72 5.31
N ARG A 20 -50.32 24.37 4.67
CA ARG A 20 -49.94 25.79 4.74
C ARG A 20 -49.33 26.36 6.03
N LYS A 21 -48.09 26.83 5.91
CA LYS A 21 -47.69 28.25 5.78
C LYS A 21 -46.22 28.26 5.30
N ASP A 22 -45.92 28.73 4.09
CA ASP A 22 -45.68 30.13 3.71
C ASP A 22 -44.64 30.83 4.60
N GLY A 23 -43.51 31.20 3.98
CA GLY A 23 -42.63 32.25 4.51
C GLY A 23 -41.15 31.92 4.47
N ASP A 24 -40.49 32.53 3.50
CA ASP A 24 -39.21 33.23 3.68
C ASP A 24 -37.86 32.54 3.36
N GLN A 25 -37.26 33.11 2.32
CA GLN A 25 -35.88 33.61 2.26
C GLN A 25 -34.75 32.64 1.83
N GLN A 26 -34.59 32.55 0.51
CA GLN A 26 -33.52 33.24 -0.23
C GLN A 26 -32.04 32.98 0.16
N GLN A 27 -31.36 32.28 -0.76
CA GLN A 27 -29.98 32.46 -1.27
C GLN A 27 -28.74 32.02 -0.45
N GLY A 28 -27.77 31.47 -1.21
CA GLY A 28 -26.42 31.06 -0.79
C GLY A 28 -26.27 29.54 -0.89
N GLY A 29 -25.76 28.93 -1.95
CA GLY A 29 -24.49 29.25 -2.60
C GLY A 29 -23.38 28.47 -1.92
N ASP A 30 -23.29 27.15 -2.15
CA ASP A 30 -21.98 26.49 -2.24
C ASP A 30 -22.10 25.13 -2.97
N ARG A 31 -21.33 24.95 -4.04
CA ARG A 31 -21.04 23.66 -4.65
C ARG A 31 -19.66 23.27 -4.15
N GLY A 32 -19.58 22.43 -3.11
CA GLY A 32 -18.27 22.03 -2.60
C GLY A 32 -18.33 20.91 -1.57
N ALA A 33 -17.65 19.81 -1.90
CA ALA A 33 -17.24 18.67 -1.08
C ALA A 33 -18.29 17.57 -0.75
N PRO A 34 -17.95 16.28 -0.97
CA PRO A 34 -18.75 15.16 -0.49
C PRO A 34 -18.76 15.17 1.05
N SER A 35 -19.95 15.06 1.62
CA SER A 35 -20.16 14.95 3.07
C SER A 35 -19.69 13.58 3.56
N HIS A 36 -18.41 13.48 3.94
CA HIS A 36 -17.91 12.35 4.70
C HIS A 36 -18.84 12.14 5.90
N SER A 37 -19.45 10.96 5.98
CA SER A 37 -20.39 10.65 7.04
C SER A 37 -19.63 10.69 8.37
N ARG A 38 -20.25 11.17 9.47
CA ARG A 38 -19.62 11.20 10.81
C ARG A 38 -18.99 9.86 11.24
N ARG A 39 -19.41 8.76 10.62
CA ARG A 39 -18.87 7.41 10.83
C ARG A 39 -17.54 7.17 10.12
N GLU A 40 -17.29 7.80 8.97
CA GLU A 40 -16.01 7.73 8.25
C GLU A 40 -14.94 8.57 8.94
N LEU A 41 -15.29 9.77 9.42
CA LEU A 41 -14.37 10.61 10.21
C LEU A 41 -13.97 9.92 11.52
N ALA A 42 -14.92 9.24 12.19
CA ALA A 42 -14.65 8.46 13.39
C ALA A 42 -13.82 7.18 13.12
N ALA A 43 -13.73 6.73 11.86
CA ALA A 43 -12.89 5.60 11.48
C ALA A 43 -11.45 6.04 11.15
N GLU A 44 -11.27 7.25 10.61
CA GLU A 44 -9.95 7.87 10.41
C GLU A 44 -9.28 8.28 11.73
N GLU A 45 -10.03 8.86 12.67
CA GLU A 45 -9.52 9.21 14.01
C GLU A 45 -9.06 7.99 14.82
N ARG A 46 -9.49 6.79 14.45
CA ARG A 46 -9.13 5.54 15.12
C ARG A 46 -7.82 4.92 14.61
N PHE A 47 -7.26 5.45 13.52
CA PHE A 47 -6.08 4.91 12.85
C PHE A 47 -4.77 5.56 13.31
N TRP A 48 -4.81 6.85 13.66
CA TRP A 48 -3.69 7.50 14.33
C TRP A 48 -3.88 7.36 15.85
N PRO A 49 -2.91 6.84 16.61
CA PRO A 49 -2.95 7.05 18.05
C PRO A 49 -2.89 8.56 18.28
N THR A 50 -3.99 9.16 18.73
CA THR A 50 -3.89 10.42 19.47
C THR A 50 -2.83 10.18 20.54
N PRO A 51 -1.77 11.02 20.64
CA PRO A 51 -0.84 10.94 21.75
C PRO A 51 -1.69 10.99 23.02
N ALA A 52 -1.82 9.85 23.67
CA ALA A 52 -2.64 9.70 24.85
C ALA A 52 -1.86 10.37 25.96
N ASP A 53 -2.31 11.56 26.38
CA ASP A 53 -1.81 12.25 27.57
C ASP A 53 -0.29 12.21 27.72
N ASP A 54 0.45 12.39 26.62
CA ASP A 54 1.78 12.95 26.75
C ASP A 54 1.52 14.36 27.22
N HIS A 55 1.75 14.60 28.51
CA HIS A 55 2.11 15.90 29.01
C HIS A 55 2.87 16.58 27.88
N ILE A 56 2.32 17.63 27.29
CA ILE A 56 3.13 18.55 26.52
C ILE A 56 4.14 19.00 27.55
N GLU A 57 5.29 18.35 27.56
CA GLU A 57 6.46 18.77 28.29
C GLU A 57 6.71 20.13 27.66
N GLU A 58 6.17 21.15 28.32
CA GLU A 58 6.24 22.53 27.90
C GLU A 58 7.72 22.77 27.71
N TYR A 59 8.11 22.89 26.44
CA TYR A 59 9.51 23.00 26.09
C TYR A 59 10.03 24.21 26.87
N PRO A 60 10.96 24.03 27.82
CA PRO A 60 11.28 25.08 28.76
C PRO A 60 11.69 26.32 27.96
N ASP A 61 11.02 27.43 28.28
CA ASP A 61 11.21 28.71 27.60
C ASP A 61 12.71 28.98 27.57
N ARG A 62 13.29 28.98 26.36
CA ARG A 62 14.75 28.96 26.20
C ARG A 62 15.27 30.28 26.78
N ASP A 63 15.99 30.21 27.90
CA ASP A 63 16.72 31.36 28.42
C ASP A 63 17.57 31.91 27.26
N HIS A 64 17.35 33.18 26.90
CA HIS A 64 18.06 33.85 25.80
C HIS A 64 19.59 33.88 26.02
N ARG A 65 20.09 33.46 27.20
CA ARG A 65 21.51 33.18 27.49
C ARG A 65 22.06 31.88 26.89
N ASP A 66 21.23 30.95 26.43
CA ASP A 66 21.65 29.71 25.77
C ASP A 66 21.96 29.89 24.28
N GLY A 67 21.92 31.12 23.75
CA GLY A 67 22.25 31.43 22.36
C GLY A 67 23.66 30.99 21.93
N GLN A 68 24.61 30.93 22.88
CA GLN A 68 25.96 30.42 22.62
C GLN A 68 26.06 28.88 22.60
N LYS A 69 25.19 28.15 23.32
CA LYS A 69 25.15 26.68 23.27
C LYS A 69 24.73 26.17 21.89
N TRP A 70 23.82 26.88 21.21
CA TRP A 70 23.41 26.53 19.85
C TRP A 70 24.48 26.86 18.80
N LEU A 71 25.36 27.83 19.09
CA LEU A 71 26.55 28.15 18.29
C LEU A 71 27.65 27.10 18.49
N ASP A 72 27.74 26.51 19.69
CA ASP A 72 28.56 25.33 19.92
C ASP A 72 28.01 24.14 19.10
N LEU A 73 26.72 23.82 19.17
CA LEU A 73 26.10 22.70 18.43
C LEU A 73 26.25 22.73 16.88
N ALA A 74 26.84 23.78 16.30
CA ALA A 74 27.35 23.78 14.93
C ALA A 74 28.49 22.76 14.69
N HIS A 75 29.08 22.17 15.74
CA HIS A 75 29.87 20.93 15.65
C HIS A 75 28.98 19.69 15.54
N LEU A 76 28.03 19.69 14.60
CA LEU A 76 27.43 18.43 14.14
C LEU A 76 28.59 17.55 13.66
N PRO A 77 28.69 16.28 14.07
CA PRO A 77 29.71 15.38 13.54
C PRO A 77 29.59 15.44 12.02
N SER A 78 30.64 15.91 11.34
CA SER A 78 30.68 15.92 9.89
C SER A 78 30.32 14.51 9.44
N ARG A 79 29.29 14.35 8.61
CA ARG A 79 28.92 13.04 8.06
C ARG A 79 30.20 12.44 7.50
N SER A 80 30.77 11.45 8.18
CA SER A 80 32.05 10.90 7.80
C SER A 80 31.95 10.48 6.33
N PRO A 81 32.89 10.86 5.46
CA PRO A 81 32.88 10.38 4.08
C PRO A 81 32.71 8.87 4.14
N GLN A 82 31.67 8.32 3.50
CA GLN A 82 31.45 6.89 3.54
C GLN A 82 32.66 6.22 2.90
N THR A 83 33.54 5.68 3.74
CA THR A 83 34.76 5.02 3.27
C THR A 83 34.38 3.80 2.46
N THR A 84 35.19 3.44 1.45
CA THR A 84 34.94 2.29 0.57
C THR A 84 34.63 1.00 1.34
N ARG A 85 35.21 0.83 2.54
CA ARG A 85 34.94 -0.30 3.43
C ARG A 85 33.49 -0.35 3.95
N VAL A 86 32.87 0.79 4.23
CA VAL A 86 31.45 0.86 4.65
C VAL A 86 30.53 0.50 3.48
N LEU A 87 30.83 1.00 2.28
CA LEU A 87 30.06 0.68 1.07
C LEU A 87 30.13 -0.81 0.72
N LEU A 88 31.34 -1.41 0.74
CA LEU A 88 31.53 -2.85 0.51
C LEU A 88 30.76 -3.71 1.53
N ARG A 89 30.67 -3.26 2.78
CA ARG A 89 29.90 -3.94 3.82
C ARG A 89 28.39 -3.90 3.53
N SER A 90 27.88 -2.77 3.02
CA SER A 90 26.48 -2.64 2.59
C SER A 90 26.12 -3.59 1.44
N PHE A 91 27.03 -3.77 0.47
CA PHE A 91 26.84 -4.80 -0.57
C PHE A 91 26.77 -6.21 0.01
N GLY A 92 27.63 -6.52 1.00
CA GLY A 92 27.58 -7.80 1.71
C GLY A 92 26.21 -8.09 2.34
N TYR A 93 25.59 -7.08 2.96
CA TYR A 93 24.24 -7.19 3.52
C TYR A 93 23.17 -7.38 2.43
N ALA A 94 23.27 -6.66 1.31
CA ALA A 94 22.35 -6.83 0.19
C ALA A 94 22.42 -8.26 -0.39
N PHE A 95 23.62 -8.79 -0.63
CA PHE A 95 23.79 -10.17 -1.12
C PHE A 95 23.28 -11.22 -0.13
N ALA A 96 23.48 -11.00 1.18
CA ALA A 96 22.91 -11.87 2.19
C ALA A 96 21.36 -11.88 2.12
N GLY A 97 20.74 -10.71 1.91
CA GLY A 97 19.30 -10.58 1.69
C GLY A 97 18.81 -11.33 0.45
N VAL A 98 19.49 -11.17 -0.69
CA VAL A 98 19.18 -11.93 -1.93
C VAL A 98 19.27 -13.42 -1.66
N ALA A 99 20.36 -13.87 -1.04
CA ALA A 99 20.58 -15.28 -0.76
C ALA A 99 19.56 -15.86 0.23
N TYR A 100 19.06 -15.05 1.17
CA TYR A 100 17.96 -15.43 2.06
C TYR A 100 16.67 -15.66 1.25
N ILE A 101 16.22 -14.66 0.48
CA ILE A 101 14.97 -14.73 -0.29
C ILE A 101 14.98 -15.92 -1.26
N VAL A 102 16.06 -16.10 -2.02
CA VAL A 102 16.19 -17.20 -3.00
C VAL A 102 16.18 -18.57 -2.32
N ARG A 103 16.70 -18.70 -1.09
CA ARG A 103 16.69 -19.98 -0.37
C ARG A 103 15.36 -20.29 0.31
N THR A 104 14.70 -19.28 0.87
CA THR A 104 13.50 -19.49 1.69
C THR A 104 12.21 -19.44 0.87
N GLN A 105 12.14 -18.60 -0.17
CA GLN A 105 10.93 -18.40 -0.94
C GLN A 105 10.91 -19.26 -2.20
N GLN A 106 9.86 -20.06 -2.36
CA GLN A 106 9.67 -20.85 -3.58
C GLN A 106 9.30 -19.96 -4.76
N ASN A 107 8.42 -18.98 -4.55
CA ASN A 107 7.97 -18.07 -5.61
C ASN A 107 9.15 -17.30 -6.22
N ALA A 108 10.05 -16.77 -5.38
CA ALA A 108 11.25 -16.08 -5.85
C ALA A 108 12.15 -16.97 -6.75
N ARG A 109 12.25 -18.27 -6.48
CA ARG A 109 13.02 -19.21 -7.32
C ARG A 109 12.35 -19.45 -8.67
N ILE A 110 11.03 -19.63 -8.68
CA ILE A 110 10.24 -19.80 -9.90
C ILE A 110 10.35 -18.55 -10.77
N GLU A 111 10.17 -17.39 -10.17
CA GLU A 111 10.25 -16.10 -10.86
C GLU A 111 11.64 -15.86 -11.48
N LEU A 112 12.71 -16.14 -10.73
CA LEU A 112 14.07 -16.02 -11.27
C LEU A 112 14.34 -17.01 -12.42
N ALA A 113 13.80 -18.23 -12.34
CA ALA A 113 13.91 -19.20 -13.43
C ALA A 113 13.18 -18.73 -14.70
N ILE A 114 11.98 -18.15 -14.54
CA ILE A 114 11.22 -17.55 -15.65
C ILE A 114 12.00 -16.36 -16.25
N ALA A 115 12.57 -15.50 -15.41
CA ALA A 115 13.40 -14.38 -15.86
C ALA A 115 14.60 -14.85 -16.69
N VAL A 116 15.32 -15.89 -16.24
CA VAL A 116 16.43 -16.50 -16.99
C VAL A 116 15.94 -17.05 -18.34
N GLY A 117 14.78 -17.72 -18.35
CA GLY A 117 14.16 -18.20 -19.59
C GLY A 117 13.82 -17.06 -20.56
N ALA A 118 13.26 -15.96 -20.08
CA ALA A 118 12.94 -14.78 -20.88
C ALA A 118 14.20 -14.13 -21.48
N VAL A 119 15.29 -14.04 -20.70
CA VAL A 119 16.59 -13.54 -21.18
C VAL A 119 17.19 -14.46 -22.25
N ALA A 120 17.14 -15.77 -22.05
CA ALA A 120 17.60 -16.74 -23.05
C ALA A 120 16.79 -16.64 -24.36
N LEU A 121 15.46 -16.53 -24.24
CA LEU A 121 14.57 -16.35 -25.38
C LEU A 121 14.85 -15.03 -26.11
N ALA A 122 15.09 -13.96 -25.37
CA ALA A 122 15.44 -12.65 -25.92
C ALA A 122 16.74 -12.67 -26.72
N ALA A 123 17.75 -13.36 -26.19
CA ALA A 123 19.02 -13.55 -26.89
C ALA A 123 18.84 -14.38 -28.18
N TRP A 124 18.05 -15.45 -28.12
CA TRP A 124 17.77 -16.30 -29.27
C TRP A 124 16.98 -15.58 -30.38
N LEU A 125 16.00 -14.75 -30.01
CA LEU A 125 15.19 -13.96 -30.95
C LEU A 125 15.91 -12.70 -31.45
N GLY A 126 17.08 -12.37 -30.90
CA GLY A 126 17.92 -11.25 -31.34
C GLY A 126 17.29 -9.88 -31.08
N LEU A 127 16.76 -9.66 -29.87
CA LEU A 127 16.15 -8.37 -29.48
C LEU A 127 17.12 -7.18 -29.70
N SER A 128 16.57 -6.05 -30.12
CA SER A 128 17.28 -4.79 -30.25
C SER A 128 17.67 -4.21 -28.88
N PRO A 129 18.63 -3.27 -28.81
CA PRO A 129 19.04 -2.68 -27.54
C PRO A 129 17.89 -2.05 -26.73
N LEU A 130 16.90 -1.45 -27.41
CA LEU A 130 15.75 -0.84 -26.75
C LEU A 130 14.81 -1.90 -26.16
N GLU A 131 14.55 -2.98 -26.89
CA GLU A 131 13.74 -4.11 -26.39
C GLU A 131 14.43 -4.81 -25.21
N TRP A 132 15.77 -4.90 -25.23
CA TRP A 132 16.56 -5.36 -24.08
C TRP A 132 16.40 -4.45 -22.87
N ALA A 133 16.47 -3.14 -23.05
CA ALA A 133 16.27 -2.20 -21.96
C ALA A 133 14.88 -2.35 -21.33
N VAL A 134 13.84 -2.48 -22.16
CA VAL A 134 12.47 -2.74 -21.70
C VAL A 134 12.40 -4.08 -20.94
N LEU A 135 12.95 -5.15 -21.49
CA LEU A 135 12.95 -6.48 -20.85
C LEU A 135 13.65 -6.46 -19.49
N VAL A 136 14.84 -5.86 -19.41
CA VAL A 136 15.61 -5.79 -18.15
C VAL A 136 14.86 -4.99 -17.09
N ILE A 137 14.27 -3.85 -17.47
CA ILE A 137 13.48 -3.03 -16.54
C ILE A 137 12.24 -3.79 -16.08
N THR A 138 11.54 -4.48 -16.98
CA THR A 138 10.36 -5.28 -16.65
C THR A 138 10.70 -6.43 -15.70
N ILE A 139 11.78 -7.18 -15.95
CA ILE A 139 12.24 -8.24 -15.06
C ILE A 139 12.61 -7.65 -13.69
N ALA A 140 13.39 -6.58 -13.67
CA ALA A 140 13.81 -5.94 -12.42
C ALA A 140 12.61 -5.43 -11.60
N LEU A 141 11.58 -4.90 -12.26
CA LEU A 141 10.35 -4.44 -11.61
C LEU A 141 9.61 -5.58 -10.91
N VAL A 142 9.38 -6.70 -11.60
CA VAL A 142 8.66 -7.85 -11.02
C VAL A 142 9.44 -8.44 -9.84
N VAL A 143 10.75 -8.62 -10.01
CA VAL A 143 11.65 -9.10 -8.94
C VAL A 143 11.63 -8.18 -7.73
N ALA A 144 11.69 -6.86 -7.95
CA ALA A 144 11.60 -5.90 -6.87
C ALA A 144 10.25 -5.98 -6.14
N LEU A 145 9.13 -6.10 -6.87
CA LEU A 145 7.80 -6.22 -6.29
C LEU A 145 7.67 -7.47 -5.42
N GLU A 146 8.14 -8.63 -5.89
CA GLU A 146 8.07 -9.88 -5.13
C GLU A 146 8.94 -9.84 -3.87
N TRP A 147 10.12 -9.23 -3.95
CA TRP A 147 11.02 -9.12 -2.80
C TRP A 147 10.51 -8.10 -1.78
N ILE A 148 9.91 -7.00 -2.24
CA ILE A 148 9.20 -6.04 -1.36
C ILE A 148 8.03 -6.76 -0.68
N ASN A 149 7.21 -7.50 -1.42
CA ASN A 149 6.09 -8.27 -0.88
C ASN A 149 6.56 -9.26 0.20
N THR A 150 7.62 -10.02 -0.07
CA THR A 150 8.23 -10.92 0.92
C THR A 150 8.72 -10.16 2.17
N SER A 151 9.38 -9.00 1.99
CA SER A 151 9.87 -8.20 3.10
C SER A 151 8.73 -7.62 3.96
N LEU A 152 7.64 -7.19 3.33
CA LEU A 152 6.43 -6.71 3.99
C LEU A 152 5.74 -7.85 4.73
N GLU A 153 5.65 -9.04 4.14
CA GLU A 153 5.06 -10.20 4.81
C GLU A 153 5.84 -10.55 6.09
N LEU A 154 7.18 -10.54 6.02
CA LEU A 154 8.04 -10.77 7.19
C LEU A 154 7.85 -9.66 8.24
N ALA A 155 7.90 -8.39 7.84
CA ALA A 155 7.75 -7.25 8.73
C ALA A 155 6.38 -7.25 9.44
N VAL A 156 5.29 -7.47 8.70
CA VAL A 156 3.94 -7.55 9.26
C VAL A 156 3.80 -8.75 10.20
N SER A 157 4.39 -9.90 9.86
CA SER A 157 4.35 -11.09 10.73
C SER A 157 5.13 -10.88 12.03
N LEU A 158 6.21 -10.11 11.99
CA LEU A 158 6.96 -9.73 13.19
C LEU A 158 6.20 -8.70 14.05
N ALA A 159 5.58 -7.70 13.43
CA ALA A 159 4.84 -6.65 14.12
C ALA A 159 3.48 -7.11 14.66
N SER A 160 2.91 -8.17 14.09
CA SER A 160 1.56 -8.65 14.39
C SER A 160 1.55 -10.18 14.57
N PRO A 161 2.03 -10.69 15.73
CA PRO A 161 2.08 -12.13 16.00
C PRO A 161 0.68 -12.76 16.08
N GLU A 162 -0.30 -11.98 16.53
CA GLU A 162 -1.72 -12.34 16.54
C GLU A 162 -2.38 -11.99 15.21
N ARG A 163 -3.47 -12.67 14.85
CA ARG A 163 -4.07 -12.51 13.52
C ARG A 163 -4.99 -11.29 13.47
N HIS A 164 -4.47 -10.15 13.05
CA HIS A 164 -5.26 -8.91 12.88
C HIS A 164 -5.86 -8.76 11.48
N ARG A 165 -7.10 -8.27 11.39
CA ARG A 165 -7.79 -8.03 10.12
C ARG A 165 -7.07 -7.01 9.22
N SER A 166 -6.48 -5.98 9.82
CA SER A 166 -5.68 -4.97 9.12
C SER A 166 -4.37 -5.56 8.56
N ALA A 167 -3.66 -6.38 9.34
CA ALA A 167 -2.46 -7.07 8.90
C ALA A 167 -2.74 -8.00 7.71
N LYS A 168 -3.88 -8.70 7.72
CA LYS A 168 -4.34 -9.47 6.56
C LYS A 168 -4.56 -8.58 5.34
N ALA A 169 -5.32 -7.48 5.49
CA ALA A 169 -5.60 -6.57 4.38
C ALA A 169 -4.31 -5.97 3.77
N ALA A 170 -3.33 -5.61 4.60
CA ALA A 170 -2.04 -5.12 4.12
C ALA A 170 -1.30 -6.15 3.26
N LYS A 171 -1.27 -7.42 3.70
CA LYS A 171 -0.67 -8.52 2.94
C LYS A 171 -1.42 -8.79 1.63
N ASP A 172 -2.76 -8.77 1.66
CA ASP A 172 -3.60 -8.99 0.48
C ASP A 172 -3.36 -7.88 -0.58
N VAL A 173 -3.21 -6.62 -0.16
CA VAL A 173 -2.88 -5.50 -1.06
C VAL A 173 -1.47 -5.63 -1.63
N ALA A 174 -0.47 -6.01 -0.82
CA ALA A 174 0.89 -6.24 -1.30
C ALA A 174 0.93 -7.34 -2.37
N ALA A 175 0.22 -8.46 -2.15
CA ALA A 175 0.09 -9.53 -3.13
C ALA A 175 -0.62 -9.06 -4.42
N ALA A 176 -1.62 -8.19 -4.32
CA ALA A 176 -2.29 -7.62 -5.49
C ALA A 176 -1.35 -6.74 -6.34
N CYS A 177 -0.42 -6.02 -5.71
CA CYS A 177 0.61 -5.25 -6.43
C CYS A 177 1.55 -6.16 -7.22
N VAL A 178 1.99 -7.27 -6.63
CA VAL A 178 2.82 -8.28 -7.34
C VAL A 178 2.05 -8.86 -8.52
N LEU A 179 0.77 -9.22 -8.32
CA LEU A 179 -0.08 -9.75 -9.39
C LEU A 179 -0.20 -8.78 -10.57
N LEU A 180 -0.41 -7.49 -10.27
CA LEU A 180 -0.46 -6.45 -11.31
C LEU A 180 0.87 -6.38 -12.08
N GLY A 181 2.01 -6.37 -11.37
CA GLY A 181 3.33 -6.40 -11.99
C GLY A 181 3.55 -7.62 -12.88
N ALA A 182 3.12 -8.80 -12.43
CA ALA A 182 3.20 -10.04 -13.20
C ALA A 182 2.37 -9.97 -14.48
N ILE A 183 1.12 -9.49 -14.42
CA ILE A 183 0.26 -9.29 -15.60
C ILE A 183 0.91 -8.30 -16.58
N THR A 184 1.41 -7.16 -16.09
CA THR A 184 2.12 -6.19 -16.92
C THR A 184 3.33 -6.82 -17.60
N SER A 185 4.11 -7.63 -16.89
CA SER A 185 5.28 -8.30 -17.45
C SER A 185 4.93 -9.30 -18.55
N ILE A 186 3.81 -10.01 -18.42
CA ILE A 186 3.30 -10.92 -19.46
C ILE A 186 2.93 -10.11 -20.71
N ILE A 187 2.20 -8.99 -20.54
CA ILE A 187 1.82 -8.13 -21.67
C ILE A 187 3.07 -7.61 -22.38
N VAL A 188 4.06 -7.09 -21.64
CA VAL A 188 5.32 -6.62 -22.22
C VAL A 188 6.05 -7.77 -22.93
N GLY A 189 6.15 -8.95 -22.29
CA GLY A 189 6.77 -10.13 -22.89
C GLY A 189 6.09 -10.55 -24.20
N LEU A 190 4.76 -10.52 -24.26
CA LEU A 190 4.03 -10.79 -25.50
C LEU A 190 4.35 -9.76 -26.58
N LEU A 191 4.41 -8.47 -26.25
CA LEU A 191 4.77 -7.43 -27.20
C LEU A 191 6.20 -7.58 -27.75
N LEU A 192 7.14 -8.01 -26.90
CA LEU A 192 8.53 -8.22 -27.29
C LEU A 192 8.74 -9.51 -28.09
N PHE A 193 8.11 -10.61 -27.68
CA PHE A 193 8.40 -11.94 -28.20
C PHE A 193 7.43 -12.41 -29.30
N ALA A 194 6.14 -12.08 -29.22
CA ALA A 194 5.14 -12.59 -30.16
C ALA A 194 5.44 -12.30 -31.64
N PRO A 195 5.76 -11.07 -32.08
CA PRO A 195 5.99 -10.80 -33.50
C PRO A 195 7.20 -11.57 -34.04
N ARG A 196 8.26 -11.70 -33.24
CA ARG A 196 9.49 -12.41 -33.60
C ARG A 196 9.29 -13.92 -33.60
N LEU A 197 8.51 -14.45 -32.67
CA LEU A 197 8.21 -15.87 -32.59
C LEU A 197 7.35 -16.32 -33.78
N VAL A 198 6.31 -15.54 -34.12
CA VAL A 198 5.47 -15.80 -35.30
C VAL A 198 6.28 -15.71 -36.59
N SER A 199 7.27 -14.82 -36.67
CA SER A 199 8.13 -14.71 -37.87
C SER A 199 9.16 -15.83 -38.03
N ARG A 200 9.41 -16.62 -36.98
CA ARG A 200 10.46 -17.65 -36.93
C ARG A 200 9.93 -19.09 -37.01
N LEU A 201 8.65 -19.28 -36.71
CA LEU A 201 7.91 -20.53 -36.86
C LEU A 201 7.28 -20.60 -38.25
#